data_AF-A0A920PR54-F1
#
_entry.id   AF-A0A920PR54-F1
#
_cell.length_a   1.000
_cell.length_b   1.000
_cell.length_c   1.000
_cell.angle_alpha   90.00
_cell.angle_beta   90.00
_cell.angle_gamma   90.00
#
_symmetry.space_group_name_H-M   'P 1'
#
loop_
_entity.id
_entity.type
_entity.pdbx_description
1 polymer ?
#
loop_
_entity_poly.entity_id
_entity_poly.type
_entity_poly.pdbx_seq_one_letter_code
_entity_poly.pdbx_strand_id
1 'polypeptide(L)'
;MQRVPDHHQGPDVIKDIHQSYLQAGADIIETNTFGGTPVVLAEYHLAHEARRINKEGAALALEAALAESTPEKTTVRCWFNGTPHKDDLSHRWYHI
;
A
#
# COMPACT_ATOMS: atom_id res chain seq x y z
N MET A 1 -2.63 -12.97 31.85
CA MET A 1 -1.92 -11.92 31.10
C MET A 1 -1.48 -12.55 29.77
N GLN A 2 -2.34 -12.48 28.75
CA GLN A 2 -1.99 -13.03 27.43
C GLN A 2 -0.79 -12.25 26.90
N ARG A 3 0.28 -12.97 26.53
CA ARG A 3 1.41 -12.38 25.82
C ARG A 3 0.86 -11.71 24.58
N VAL A 4 1.04 -10.39 24.48
CA VAL A 4 0.86 -9.68 23.21
C VAL A 4 1.81 -10.37 22.22
N PRO A 5 1.34 -10.89 21.07
CA PRO A 5 2.23 -11.50 20.09
C PRO A 5 3.33 -10.50 19.73
N ASP A 6 4.52 -11.01 19.35
CA ASP A 6 5.64 -10.20 18.86
C ASP A 6 5.13 -9.05 18.00
N HIS A 7 5.67 -7.86 18.16
CA HIS A 7 5.26 -6.69 17.38
C HIS A 7 5.55 -7.04 15.91
N HIS A 8 4.51 -7.49 15.18
CA HIS A 8 4.64 -7.80 13.77
C HIS A 8 4.83 -6.43 13.11
N GLN A 9 6.09 -6.07 12.88
CA GLN A 9 6.49 -4.85 12.18
C GLN A 9 7.19 -5.30 10.89
N GLY A 10 6.71 -4.82 9.75
CA GLY A 10 7.33 -5.11 8.46
C GLY A 10 6.35 -5.17 7.30
N PRO A 11 6.86 -5.33 6.07
CA PRO A 11 6.07 -5.39 4.84
C PRO A 11 4.94 -6.45 4.84
N ASP A 12 5.21 -7.61 5.43
CA ASP A 12 4.26 -8.75 5.42
C ASP A 12 2.95 -8.39 6.12
N VAL A 13 3.02 -7.60 7.19
CA VAL A 13 1.84 -7.15 7.94
C VAL A 13 0.94 -6.24 7.11
N ILE A 14 1.55 -5.40 6.27
CA ILE A 14 0.79 -4.51 5.39
C ILE A 14 0.03 -5.33 4.34
N LYS A 15 0.66 -6.38 3.82
CA LYS A 15 0.03 -7.31 2.88
C LYS A 15 -1.12 -8.08 3.54
N ASP A 16 -0.91 -8.62 4.74
CA ASP A 16 -1.94 -9.32 5.50
C ASP A 16 -3.14 -8.42 5.82
N ILE A 17 -2.90 -7.15 6.17
CA ILE A 17 -3.97 -6.16 6.39
C ILE A 17 -4.77 -5.94 5.10
N HIS A 18 -4.11 -5.73 3.95
CA HIS A 18 -4.81 -5.59 2.67
C HIS A 18 -5.65 -6.82 2.32
N GLN A 19 -5.11 -8.02 2.51
CA GLN A 19 -5.85 -9.27 2.30
C GLN A 19 -7.06 -9.38 3.23
N SER A 20 -6.91 -9.01 4.52
CA SER A 20 -8.01 -9.06 5.47
C SER A 20 -9.18 -8.16 5.07
N TYR A 21 -8.90 -6.97 4.51
CA TYR A 21 -9.94 -6.08 3.99
C TYR A 21 -10.64 -6.67 2.76
N LEU A 22 -9.88 -7.24 1.82
CA LEU A 22 -10.44 -7.88 0.63
C LEU A 22 -11.32 -9.09 1.00
N GLN A 23 -10.85 -9.94 1.91
CA GLN A 23 -11.59 -11.10 2.42
C GLN A 23 -12.85 -10.69 3.20
N ALA A 24 -12.83 -9.53 3.84
CA ALA A 24 -14.02 -8.93 4.46
C ALA A 24 -15.03 -8.36 3.44
N GLY A 25 -14.70 -8.39 2.14
CA GLY A 25 -15.57 -7.95 1.05
C GLY A 25 -15.31 -6.52 0.57
N ALA A 26 -14.17 -5.91 0.91
CA ALA A 26 -13.81 -4.61 0.35
C ALA A 26 -13.59 -4.71 -1.16
N ASP A 27 -14.25 -3.85 -1.93
CA ASP A 27 -14.08 -3.78 -3.38
C ASP A 27 -12.81 -3.00 -3.78
N ILE A 28 -12.29 -2.18 -2.86
CA ILE A 28 -11.16 -1.28 -3.06
C ILE A 28 -10.25 -1.32 -1.83
N ILE A 29 -8.95 -1.40 -2.08
CA ILE A 29 -7.90 -1.15 -1.08
C ILE A 29 -7.03 0.03 -1.50
N GLU A 30 -6.52 0.76 -0.51
CA GLU A 30 -5.60 1.89 -0.68
C GLU A 30 -4.18 1.47 -0.28
N THR A 31 -3.17 1.99 -0.97
CA THR A 31 -1.76 1.74 -0.64
C THR A 31 -1.37 2.36 0.70
N ASN A 32 -0.48 1.71 1.46
CA ASN A 32 0.03 2.26 2.72
C ASN A 32 1.08 3.37 2.49
N THR A 33 0.64 4.50 1.93
CA THR A 33 1.53 5.58 1.44
C THR A 33 1.08 6.99 1.86
N PHE A 34 0.08 7.12 2.74
CA PHE A 34 -0.46 8.42 3.18
C PHE A 34 0.62 9.38 3.71
N GLY A 35 1.55 8.87 4.52
CA GLY A 35 2.69 9.61 5.08
C GLY A 35 3.95 9.59 4.22
N GLY A 36 3.93 9.00 3.02
CA GLY A 36 5.12 8.76 2.22
C GLY A 36 5.62 9.96 1.41
N THR A 37 5.38 11.19 1.86
CA THR A 37 5.86 12.39 1.17
C THR A 37 7.27 12.76 1.65
N PRO A 38 8.10 13.40 0.81
CA PRO A 38 9.42 13.86 1.26
C PRO A 38 9.36 14.79 2.48
N VAL A 39 8.27 15.58 2.61
CA VAL A 39 8.07 16.50 3.74
C VAL A 39 7.85 15.73 5.03
N VAL A 40 6.94 14.76 5.05
CA VAL A 40 6.66 13.93 6.24
C VAL A 40 7.86 13.04 6.57
N LEU A 41 8.50 12.45 5.55
CA LEU A 41 9.65 11.57 5.74
C LEU A 41 10.93 12.33 6.12
N ALA A 42 11.01 13.64 5.93
CA ALA A 42 12.14 14.46 6.38
C ALA A 42 12.31 14.43 7.90
N GLU A 43 11.22 14.32 8.67
CA GLU A 43 11.24 14.19 10.13
C GLU A 43 11.99 12.92 10.58
N TYR A 44 12.08 11.92 9.71
CA TYR A 44 12.76 10.65 9.94
C TYR A 44 14.09 10.53 9.17
N HIS A 45 14.57 11.60 8.55
CA HIS A 45 15.74 11.59 7.65
C HIS A 45 15.59 10.70 6.40
N LEU A 46 14.35 10.40 5.99
CA LEU A 46 14.01 9.50 4.88
C LEU A 46 13.43 10.23 3.65
N ALA A 47 13.56 11.55 3.55
CA ALA A 47 12.98 12.33 2.45
C ALA A 47 13.39 11.83 1.04
N HIS A 48 14.64 11.35 0.90
CA HIS A 48 15.18 10.80 -0.34
C HIS A 48 14.61 9.41 -0.69
N GLU A 49 14.10 8.69 0.31
CA GLU A 49 13.54 7.34 0.17
C GLU A 49 12.05 7.35 -0.17
N ALA A 50 11.40 8.51 -0.15
CA ALA A 50 9.95 8.66 -0.36
C ALA A 50 9.44 7.90 -1.59
N ARG A 51 10.16 8.00 -2.71
CA ARG A 51 9.81 7.28 -3.95
C ARG A 51 9.90 5.76 -3.78
N ARG A 52 10.95 5.26 -3.13
CA ARG A 52 11.15 3.81 -2.94
C ARG A 52 10.09 3.26 -1.99
N ILE A 53 9.86 3.92 -0.85
CA ILE A 53 8.86 3.54 0.15
C ILE A 53 7.48 3.45 -0.49
N ASN A 54 7.07 4.46 -1.26
CA ASN A 54 5.75 4.43 -1.87
C ASN A 54 5.62 3.37 -2.96
N LYS A 55 6.70 3.11 -3.72
CA LYS A 55 6.72 2.05 -4.72
C LYS A 55 6.55 0.67 -4.06
N GLU A 56 7.22 0.42 -2.94
CA GLU A 56 7.09 -0.82 -2.18
C GLU A 56 5.68 -0.96 -1.58
N GLY A 57 5.14 0.11 -0.99
CA GLY A 57 3.76 0.11 -0.48
C GLY A 57 2.72 -0.18 -1.58
N ALA A 58 2.93 0.34 -2.79
CA ALA A 58 2.07 0.04 -3.93
C ALA A 58 2.21 -1.40 -4.43
N ALA A 59 3.43 -1.95 -4.43
CA ALA A 59 3.66 -3.34 -4.82
C ALA A 59 2.96 -4.32 -3.87
N LEU A 60 3.02 -4.09 -2.56
CA LEU A 60 2.36 -4.94 -1.56
C LEU A 60 0.83 -4.94 -1.70
N ALA A 61 0.23 -3.77 -1.94
CA ALA A 61 -1.20 -3.66 -2.19
C ALA A 61 -1.60 -4.40 -3.48
N LEU A 62 -0.80 -4.27 -4.55
CA LEU A 62 -1.05 -4.99 -5.80
C LEU A 62 -0.93 -6.51 -5.61
N GLU A 63 0.09 -6.99 -4.90
CA GLU A 63 0.25 -8.42 -4.61
C GLU A 63 -0.93 -8.98 -3.79
N ALA A 64 -1.38 -8.25 -2.77
CA ALA A 64 -2.54 -8.65 -1.97
C ALA A 64 -3.79 -8.75 -2.85
N ALA A 65 -4.01 -7.77 -3.71
CA ALA A 65 -5.17 -7.73 -4.58
C ALA A 65 -5.12 -8.80 -5.68
N LEU A 66 -3.96 -9.09 -6.25
CA LEU A 66 -3.79 -10.19 -7.21
C LEU A 66 -4.04 -11.57 -6.56
N ALA A 67 -3.66 -11.74 -5.28
CA ALA A 67 -3.89 -12.98 -4.55
C ALA A 67 -5.38 -13.26 -4.29
N GLU A 68 -6.19 -12.21 -4.12
CA GLU A 68 -7.63 -12.29 -3.82
C GLU A 68 -8.50 -12.00 -5.06
N SER A 69 -7.90 -11.64 -6.20
CA SER A 69 -8.62 -11.30 -7.43
C SER A 69 -9.39 -12.52 -7.95
N THR A 70 -10.67 -12.32 -8.16
CA THR A 70 -11.54 -13.23 -8.91
C THR A 70 -12.04 -12.50 -10.16
N PRO A 71 -12.46 -13.21 -11.23
CA PRO A 71 -12.90 -12.59 -12.48
C PRO A 71 -14.04 -11.56 -12.35
N GLU A 72 -14.72 -11.53 -11.20
CA GLU A 72 -15.92 -10.74 -10.98
C GLU A 72 -15.70 -9.53 -10.06
N LYS A 73 -14.61 -9.46 -9.30
CA LYS A 73 -14.35 -8.38 -8.34
C LYS A 73 -12.88 -8.34 -7.91
N THR A 74 -12.15 -7.28 -8.25
CA THR A 74 -11.26 -6.51 -7.36
C THR A 74 -10.73 -5.27 -8.11
N THR A 75 -10.81 -4.07 -7.53
CA THR A 75 -10.17 -2.86 -8.10
C THR A 75 -9.16 -2.29 -7.10
N VAL A 76 -7.90 -2.14 -7.49
CA VAL A 76 -6.87 -1.51 -6.63
C VAL A 76 -6.85 -0.02 -6.87
N ARG A 77 -6.91 0.77 -5.78
CA ARG A 77 -6.75 2.22 -5.84
C ARG A 77 -5.42 2.61 -5.21
N CYS A 78 -4.49 3.07 -6.04
CA CYS A 78 -3.29 3.72 -5.55
C CYS A 78 -3.53 5.23 -5.43
N TRP A 79 -3.16 5.83 -4.30
CA TRP A 79 -3.11 7.29 -4.15
C TRP A 79 -1.71 7.68 -3.67
N PHE A 80 -0.96 8.41 -4.50
CA PHE A 80 0.29 9.03 -4.04
C PHE A 80 0.10 10.53 -3.84
N ASN A 81 0.56 11.01 -2.69
CA ASN A 81 0.62 12.41 -2.34
C ASN A 81 1.93 13.08 -2.84
N GLY A 82 2.28 12.89 -4.11
CA GLY A 82 3.51 13.39 -4.71
C GLY A 82 3.28 14.10 -6.04
N THR A 83 3.99 15.20 -6.28
CA THR A 83 3.97 15.94 -7.56
C THR A 83 4.16 15.00 -8.75
N PRO A 84 3.32 15.09 -9.79
CA PRO A 84 3.28 14.09 -10.85
C PRO A 84 4.56 14.13 -11.69
N HIS A 85 5.26 13.00 -11.78
CA HIS A 85 6.27 12.76 -12.82
C HIS A 85 5.61 12.03 -13.99
N LYS A 86 6.11 12.14 -15.22
CA LYS A 86 5.48 11.53 -16.41
C LYS A 86 5.40 9.99 -16.39
N ASP A 87 6.16 9.35 -15.49
CA ASP A 87 6.20 7.90 -15.27
C ASP A 87 5.43 7.47 -14.00
N ASP A 88 4.61 8.38 -13.46
CA ASP A 88 3.94 8.20 -12.19
C ASP A 88 2.72 7.27 -12.30
N LEU A 89 2.76 6.18 -11.55
CA LEU A 89 1.67 5.20 -11.44
C LEU A 89 0.61 5.63 -10.41
N SER A 90 0.80 6.77 -9.74
CA SER A 90 -0.05 7.28 -8.65
C SER A 90 -1.48 7.65 -9.03
N HIS A 91 -1.75 7.86 -10.32
CA HIS A 91 -3.08 8.17 -10.86
C HIS A 91 -3.63 7.03 -11.73
N ARG A 92 -3.06 5.82 -11.64
CA ARG A 92 -3.53 4.66 -12.40
C ARG A 92 -4.47 3.82 -11.55
N TRP A 93 -5.70 3.71 -12.07
CA TRP A 93 -6.65 2.70 -11.64
C TRP A 93 -6.24 1.38 -12.27
N TYR A 94 -5.89 0.42 -11.43
CA TYR A 94 -5.71 -0.95 -11.88
C TYR A 94 -7.04 -1.66 -11.64
N HIS A 95 -7.80 -1.81 -12.73
CA HIS A 95 -8.80 -2.86 -12.82
C HIS A 95 -8.02 -4.15 -13.08
N ILE A 96 -8.00 -5.03 -12.09
CA ILE A 96 -7.42 -6.38 -12.20
C ILE A 96 -8.54 -7.37 -12.46
#